data_AF-A0A528MTY2-F1
#
_entry.id   AF-A0A528MTY2-F1
#
_cell.length_a   1.000
_cell.length_b   1.000
_cell.length_c   1.000
_cell.angle_alpha   90.00
_cell.angle_beta   90.00
_cell.angle_gamma   90.00
#
_symmetry.space_group_name_H-M   'P 1'
#
loop_
_entity.id
_entity.type
_entity.pdbx_description
1 polymer ?
#
loop_
_entity_poly.entity_id
_entity_poly.type
_entity_poly.pdbx_seq_one_letter_code
_entity_poly.pdbx_strand_id
1 'polypeptide(L)'
;AEDGHGAEGALSHDQLLTDPDQAVDFVTATRVDALAIACGTSHGAYKFSRKPDGGILAMQVIEAIHDKLPNTHLVMHGSSSVPQELQDIINKYGGEMPQTFGVPVEEIERGIRYGVRKVNIDTDCRMAMAGQFRRVATEDPREFDPRKFLKPAMDALRDLCRDRFERFGTAGNASKIRVIAMDEMAKRYAAGKLDPQIATAKAA
;
A
#
# COMPACT_ATOMS: atom_id res chain seq x y z
N ALA A 1 14.51 13.51 9.13
CA ALA A 1 13.59 12.38 8.93
C ALA A 1 12.66 12.78 7.80
N GLU A 2 12.55 12.00 6.73
CA GLU A 2 11.46 12.19 5.76
C GLU A 2 10.17 12.05 6.56
N ASP A 3 9.38 13.12 6.60
CA ASP A 3 8.04 13.15 7.19
C ASP A 3 7.06 12.19 6.47
N GLY A 4 7.50 11.57 5.37
CA GLY A 4 6.77 10.57 4.63
C GLY A 4 5.67 11.16 3.75
N HIS A 5 5.60 12.50 3.65
CA HIS A 5 4.65 13.24 2.82
C HIS A 5 5.32 13.72 1.51
N GLY A 6 6.65 13.87 1.51
CA GLY A 6 7.40 14.33 0.35
C GLY A 6 7.16 15.80 0.00
N ALA A 7 6.60 16.58 0.92
CA ALA A 7 6.27 17.99 0.75
C ALA A 7 7.22 18.88 1.57
N GLU A 8 7.64 20.01 1.00
CA GLU A 8 8.41 21.01 1.75
C GLU A 8 7.45 21.93 2.53
N GLY A 9 7.48 21.84 3.87
CA GLY A 9 6.77 22.76 4.77
C GLY A 9 5.76 22.09 5.72
N ALA A 10 5.20 22.89 6.63
CA ALA A 10 4.13 22.42 7.53
C ALA A 10 2.78 22.46 6.80
N LEU A 11 2.26 21.30 6.45
CA LEU A 11 0.93 21.17 5.82
C LEU A 11 -0.17 21.17 6.87
N SER A 12 -1.28 21.86 6.59
CA SER A 12 -2.50 21.73 7.39
C SER A 12 -3.20 20.40 7.13
N HIS A 13 -4.07 19.95 8.05
CA HIS A 13 -4.67 18.61 7.98
C HIS A 13 -5.50 18.37 6.71
N ASP A 14 -6.17 19.41 6.21
CA ASP A 14 -6.90 19.43 4.95
C ASP A 14 -5.99 19.35 3.72
N GLN A 15 -4.76 19.88 3.79
CA GLN A 15 -3.75 19.73 2.74
C GLN A 15 -3.11 18.34 2.71
N LEU A 16 -3.34 17.50 3.72
CA LEU A 16 -2.84 16.13 3.81
C LEU A 16 -3.79 15.10 3.19
N LEU A 17 -4.98 15.51 2.74
CA LEU A 17 -5.97 14.64 2.12
C LEU A 17 -6.25 15.07 0.69
N THR A 18 -6.42 14.10 -0.21
CA THR A 18 -6.80 14.39 -1.59
C THR A 18 -8.22 14.92 -1.66
N ASP A 19 -8.39 16.09 -2.29
CA ASP A 19 -9.72 16.61 -2.62
C ASP A 19 -10.34 15.80 -3.77
N PRO A 20 -11.57 15.28 -3.63
CA PRO A 20 -12.20 14.46 -4.67
C PRO A 20 -12.48 15.18 -5.99
N ASP A 21 -12.73 16.50 -5.98
CA ASP A 21 -12.95 17.27 -7.20
C ASP A 21 -11.62 17.53 -7.91
N GLN A 22 -10.55 17.85 -7.18
CA GLN A 22 -9.21 17.94 -7.76
C GLN A 22 -8.72 16.60 -8.34
N ALA A 23 -9.11 15.47 -7.75
CA ALA A 23 -8.83 14.15 -8.30
C ALA A 23 -9.50 13.95 -9.68
N VAL A 24 -10.75 14.43 -9.85
CA VAL A 24 -11.44 14.40 -11.14
C VAL A 24 -10.70 15.25 -12.16
N ASP A 25 -10.35 16.49 -11.81
CA ASP A 25 -9.62 17.40 -12.69
C ASP A 25 -8.28 16.80 -13.12
N PHE A 26 -7.53 16.24 -12.16
CA PHE A 26 -6.23 15.62 -12.42
C PHE A 26 -6.35 14.43 -13.36
N VAL A 27 -7.27 13.49 -13.11
CA VAL A 27 -7.46 12.31 -13.98
C VAL A 27 -7.93 12.73 -15.37
N THR A 28 -8.81 13.73 -15.46
CA THR A 28 -9.29 14.26 -16.74
C THR A 28 -8.15 14.86 -17.57
N ALA A 29 -7.31 15.67 -16.93
CA ALA A 29 -6.21 16.38 -17.60
C ALA A 29 -5.07 15.44 -17.99
N THR A 30 -4.74 14.45 -17.15
CA THR A 30 -3.54 13.62 -17.32
C THR A 30 -3.81 12.26 -17.95
N ARG A 31 -5.05 11.77 -17.86
CA ARG A 31 -5.47 10.44 -18.34
C ARG A 31 -4.64 9.29 -17.75
N VAL A 32 -4.17 9.44 -16.51
CA VAL A 32 -3.44 8.37 -15.80
C VAL A 32 -4.29 7.11 -15.62
N ASP A 33 -3.67 5.95 -15.77
CA ASP A 33 -4.35 4.66 -15.59
C ASP A 33 -4.62 4.33 -14.12
N ALA A 34 -3.82 4.91 -13.21
CA ALA A 34 -3.96 4.72 -11.78
C ALA A 34 -3.64 6.01 -11.02
N LEU A 35 -4.43 6.31 -9.99
CA LEU A 35 -4.31 7.51 -9.18
C LEU A 35 -3.89 7.16 -7.75
N ALA A 36 -2.70 7.61 -7.34
CA ALA A 36 -2.31 7.59 -5.94
C ALA A 36 -2.96 8.74 -5.19
N ILE A 37 -3.54 8.43 -4.02
CA ILE A 37 -4.29 9.41 -3.21
C ILE A 37 -3.73 9.48 -1.79
N ALA A 38 -3.83 10.66 -1.19
CA ALA A 38 -3.55 10.89 0.21
C ALA A 38 -4.85 10.72 1.01
N CYS A 39 -4.88 9.71 1.87
CA CYS A 39 -6.05 9.36 2.69
C CYS A 39 -5.70 9.19 4.18
N GLY A 40 -4.62 9.85 4.64
CA GLY A 40 -4.13 9.77 6.01
C GLY A 40 -3.00 8.74 6.24
N THR A 41 -2.49 8.10 5.19
CA THR A 41 -1.31 7.22 5.25
C THR A 41 0.01 7.98 5.14
N SER A 42 1.05 7.53 5.84
CA SER A 42 2.44 7.97 5.68
C SER A 42 3.40 6.80 5.42
N HIS A 43 4.60 7.11 4.95
CA HIS A 43 5.65 6.11 4.71
C HIS A 43 6.37 5.70 6.02
N GLY A 44 7.04 4.53 6.02
CA GLY A 44 7.85 4.06 7.15
C GLY A 44 7.14 3.13 8.13
N ALA A 45 7.76 2.87 9.29
CA ALA A 45 7.18 2.09 10.39
C ALA A 45 6.35 2.94 11.34
N TYR A 46 6.71 4.21 11.50
CA TYR A 46 6.10 5.12 12.47
C TYR A 46 4.91 5.87 11.89
N LYS A 47 3.84 5.14 11.54
CA LYS A 47 2.68 5.75 10.89
C LYS A 47 1.71 6.36 11.89
N PHE A 48 1.45 5.63 12.98
CA PHE A 48 0.55 6.09 14.04
C PHE A 48 1.19 5.91 15.42
N SER A 49 1.08 6.93 16.26
CA SER A 49 1.51 6.90 17.68
C SER A 49 0.47 6.25 18.60
N ARG A 50 -0.75 6.03 18.08
CA ARG A 50 -1.86 5.36 18.77
C ARG A 50 -2.40 4.23 17.91
N LYS A 51 -2.99 3.23 18.56
CA LYS A 51 -3.67 2.13 17.86
C LYS A 51 -4.74 2.71 16.93
N PRO A 52 -4.85 2.21 15.68
CA PRO A 52 -5.87 2.69 14.80
C PRO A 52 -7.29 2.45 15.33
N ASP A 53 -8.06 3.53 15.41
CA ASP A 53 -9.52 3.50 15.41
C ASP A 53 -10.04 3.71 13.98
N GLY A 54 -11.31 3.39 13.72
CA GLY A 54 -11.93 3.49 12.39
C GLY A 54 -11.97 4.90 11.77
N GLY A 55 -11.26 5.88 12.35
CA GLY A 55 -11.05 7.22 11.82
C GLY A 55 -9.60 7.51 11.39
N ILE A 56 -8.70 6.51 11.40
CA ILE A 56 -7.29 6.68 11.01
C ILE A 56 -7.10 6.88 9.51
N LEU A 57 -7.86 6.16 8.71
CA LEU A 57 -7.92 6.38 7.27
C LEU A 57 -9.14 7.24 6.97
N ALA A 58 -8.95 8.26 6.16
CA ALA A 58 -10.03 9.07 5.61
C ALA A 58 -10.79 8.27 4.54
N MET A 59 -11.47 7.19 4.95
CA MET A 59 -12.19 6.30 4.05
C MET A 59 -13.27 7.03 3.26
N GLN A 60 -13.88 8.06 3.86
CA GLN A 60 -14.81 8.95 3.17
C GLN A 60 -14.20 9.62 1.93
N VAL A 61 -12.88 9.87 1.91
CA VAL A 61 -12.18 10.44 0.75
C VAL A 61 -12.06 9.38 -0.35
N ILE A 62 -11.69 8.14 0.00
CA ILE A 62 -11.61 7.04 -0.97
C ILE A 62 -12.99 6.79 -1.60
N GLU A 63 -14.03 6.72 -0.77
CA GLU A 63 -15.43 6.53 -1.20
C GLU A 63 -15.89 7.68 -2.11
N ALA A 64 -15.67 8.94 -1.73
CA ALA A 64 -16.05 10.10 -2.53
C ALA A 64 -15.32 10.17 -3.88
N ILE A 65 -14.02 9.81 -3.92
CA ILE A 65 -13.26 9.72 -5.16
C ILE A 65 -13.82 8.59 -6.03
N HIS A 66 -14.10 7.43 -5.45
CA HIS A 66 -14.65 6.30 -6.19
C HIS A 66 -16.03 6.59 -6.79
N ASP A 67 -16.89 7.31 -6.06
CA ASP A 67 -18.21 7.71 -6.57
C ASP A 67 -18.11 8.61 -7.81
N LYS A 68 -17.12 9.53 -7.83
CA LYS A 68 -16.87 10.44 -8.97
C LYS A 68 -16.11 9.76 -10.11
N LEU A 69 -15.21 8.83 -9.78
CA LEU A 69 -14.30 8.14 -10.69
C LEU A 69 -14.43 6.61 -10.55
N PRO A 70 -15.60 6.02 -10.88
CA PRO A 70 -15.88 4.62 -10.59
C PRO A 70 -14.99 3.63 -11.36
N ASN A 71 -14.40 4.09 -12.47
CA ASN A 71 -13.55 3.29 -13.34
C ASN A 71 -12.04 3.51 -13.10
N THR A 72 -11.66 4.51 -12.29
CA THR A 72 -10.25 4.80 -12.02
C THR A 72 -9.68 3.81 -11.01
N HIS A 73 -8.46 3.33 -11.26
CA HIS A 73 -7.75 2.45 -10.34
C HIS A 73 -7.04 3.27 -9.25
N LEU A 74 -7.53 3.19 -8.02
CA LEU A 74 -6.91 3.92 -6.91
C LEU A 74 -5.70 3.16 -6.35
N VAL A 75 -4.70 3.91 -5.90
CA VAL A 75 -3.46 3.40 -5.31
C VAL A 75 -3.32 3.91 -3.89
N MET A 76 -3.16 2.99 -2.93
CA MET A 76 -2.79 3.33 -1.56
C MET A 76 -1.28 3.22 -1.38
N HIS A 77 -0.65 4.35 -1.07
CA HIS A 77 0.76 4.42 -0.66
C HIS A 77 0.88 4.17 0.85
N GLY A 78 2.11 3.95 1.33
CA GLY A 78 2.37 3.82 2.77
C GLY A 78 1.42 2.85 3.49
N SER A 79 1.11 1.68 2.91
CA SER A 79 0.03 0.81 3.39
C SER A 79 0.48 -0.42 4.16
N SER A 80 1.78 -0.56 4.48
CA SER A 80 2.26 -1.57 5.44
C SER A 80 1.48 -1.52 6.77
N SER A 81 1.16 -2.67 7.34
CA SER A 81 0.33 -2.80 8.54
C SER A 81 1.11 -2.77 9.85
N VAL A 82 2.43 -2.93 9.80
CA VAL A 82 3.35 -3.03 10.95
C VAL A 82 2.81 -4.00 12.01
N PRO A 83 2.66 -5.30 11.67
CA PRO A 83 2.11 -6.29 12.59
C PRO A 83 2.88 -6.36 13.90
N GLN A 84 2.16 -6.58 15.02
CA GLN A 84 2.76 -6.58 16.36
C GLN A 84 3.80 -7.69 16.50
N GLU A 85 3.52 -8.88 15.95
CA GLU A 85 4.42 -10.03 15.98
C GLU A 85 5.78 -9.74 15.32
N LEU A 86 5.81 -8.85 14.32
CA LEU A 86 7.04 -8.43 13.66
C LEU A 86 7.83 -7.42 14.50
N GLN A 87 7.16 -6.57 15.29
CA GLN A 87 7.81 -5.70 16.28
C GLN A 87 8.38 -6.55 17.42
N ASP A 88 7.60 -7.53 17.90
CA ASP A 88 7.96 -8.41 19.01
C ASP A 88 9.19 -9.25 18.69
N ILE A 89 9.26 -9.86 17.49
CA ILE A 89 10.45 -10.62 17.09
C ILE A 89 11.69 -9.73 17.00
N ILE A 90 11.56 -8.51 16.47
CA ILE A 90 12.71 -7.59 16.36
C ILE A 90 13.20 -7.22 17.75
N ASN A 91 12.30 -6.82 18.66
CA ASN A 91 12.64 -6.41 20.01
C ASN A 91 13.17 -7.56 20.88
N LYS A 92 12.61 -8.77 20.71
CA LYS A 92 13.09 -9.98 21.41
C LYS A 92 14.56 -10.28 21.09
N TYR A 93 15.03 -9.99 19.87
CA TYR A 93 16.38 -10.29 19.41
C TYR A 93 17.23 -9.02 19.22
N GLY A 94 17.23 -8.16 20.25
CA GLY A 94 18.15 -7.01 20.36
C GLY A 94 17.79 -5.82 19.47
N GLY A 95 16.54 -5.72 19.03
CA GLY A 95 15.99 -4.50 18.44
C GLY A 95 15.42 -3.57 19.50
N GLU A 96 15.34 -2.28 19.15
CA GLU A 96 14.76 -1.23 20.01
C GLU A 96 13.69 -0.46 19.22
N MET A 97 12.74 -1.19 18.63
CA MET A 97 11.60 -0.57 17.97
C MET A 97 10.60 -0.08 19.02
N PRO A 98 10.34 1.24 19.13
CA PRO A 98 9.27 1.72 19.96
C PRO A 98 7.92 1.27 19.37
N GLN A 99 6.93 1.11 20.25
CA GLN A 99 5.59 0.70 19.83
C GLN A 99 5.06 1.64 18.75
N THR A 100 4.63 1.04 17.65
CA THR A 100 3.99 1.79 16.56
C THR A 100 2.95 0.94 15.86
N PHE A 101 2.17 1.56 14.98
CA PHE A 101 1.07 0.92 14.29
C PHE A 101 1.08 1.34 12.83
N GLY A 102 0.77 0.39 11.94
CA GLY A 102 0.54 0.66 10.54
C GLY A 102 -0.95 0.69 10.19
N VAL A 103 -1.25 0.54 8.90
CA VAL A 103 -2.62 0.53 8.40
C VAL A 103 -3.28 -0.82 8.69
N PRO A 104 -4.44 -0.88 9.37
CA PRO A 104 -5.16 -2.12 9.59
C PRO A 104 -5.51 -2.81 8.27
N VAL A 105 -5.33 -4.13 8.19
CA VAL A 105 -5.58 -4.90 6.97
C VAL A 105 -7.06 -4.78 6.55
N GLU A 106 -7.96 -4.72 7.52
CA GLU A 106 -9.41 -4.61 7.33
C GLU A 106 -9.81 -3.30 6.62
N GLU A 107 -9.09 -2.22 6.89
CA GLU A 107 -9.32 -0.93 6.22
C GLU A 107 -8.75 -0.94 4.79
N ILE A 108 -7.64 -1.65 4.55
CA ILE A 108 -7.14 -1.87 3.18
C ILE A 108 -8.16 -2.67 2.37
N GLU A 109 -8.72 -3.73 2.96
CA GLU A 109 -9.80 -4.52 2.33
C GLU A 109 -11.04 -3.67 2.06
N ARG A 110 -11.36 -2.71 2.94
CA ARG A 110 -12.41 -1.72 2.68
C ARG A 110 -12.06 -0.83 1.50
N GLY A 111 -10.85 -0.27 1.45
CA GLY A 111 -10.38 0.50 0.29
C GLY A 111 -10.49 -0.26 -1.02
N ILE A 112 -10.18 -1.57 -1.02
CA ILE A 112 -10.30 -2.43 -2.21
C ILE A 112 -11.76 -2.54 -2.67
N ARG A 113 -12.74 -2.54 -1.75
CA ARG A 113 -14.17 -2.51 -2.13
C ARG A 113 -14.57 -1.20 -2.82
N TYR A 114 -13.85 -0.11 -2.56
CA TYR A 114 -14.09 1.24 -3.12
C TYR A 114 -13.01 1.67 -4.12
N GLY A 115 -12.56 0.76 -4.99
CA GLY A 115 -11.75 1.15 -6.15
C GLY A 115 -10.24 1.12 -5.97
N VAL A 116 -9.71 0.79 -4.78
CA VAL A 116 -8.27 0.54 -4.62
C VAL A 116 -7.88 -0.75 -5.35
N ARG A 117 -6.88 -0.65 -6.23
CA ARG A 117 -6.36 -1.77 -7.05
C ARG A 117 -4.86 -2.01 -6.89
N LYS A 118 -4.14 -1.09 -6.24
CA LYS A 118 -2.72 -1.24 -5.92
C LYS A 118 -2.45 -0.78 -4.49
N VAL A 119 -1.81 -1.65 -3.69
CA VAL A 119 -1.48 -1.41 -2.29
C VAL A 119 0.04 -1.53 -2.12
N ASN A 120 0.69 -0.46 -1.67
CA ASN A 120 2.15 -0.45 -1.50
C ASN A 120 2.53 -0.92 -0.09
N ILE A 121 3.25 -2.04 -0.02
CA ILE A 121 3.73 -2.66 1.23
C ILE A 121 5.24 -2.86 1.13
N ASP A 122 5.98 -2.30 2.08
CA ASP A 122 7.44 -2.41 2.12
C ASP A 122 7.94 -2.61 3.55
N THR A 123 7.52 -1.73 4.48
CA THR A 123 7.90 -1.84 5.89
C THR A 123 7.68 -3.23 6.47
N ASP A 124 6.54 -3.87 6.20
CA ASP A 124 6.24 -5.22 6.70
C ASP A 124 7.25 -6.23 6.17
N CYS A 125 7.62 -6.13 4.89
CA CYS A 125 8.61 -6.99 4.25
C CYS A 125 10.00 -6.84 4.90
N ARG A 126 10.42 -5.59 5.12
CA ARG A 126 11.69 -5.27 5.79
C ARG A 126 11.71 -5.85 7.21
N MET A 127 10.63 -5.68 7.96
CA MET A 127 10.52 -6.16 9.34
C MET A 127 10.52 -7.69 9.41
N ALA A 128 9.78 -8.38 8.53
CA ALA A 128 9.73 -9.83 8.46
C ALA A 128 11.13 -10.43 8.24
N MET A 129 11.90 -9.86 7.32
CA MET A 129 13.27 -10.32 7.06
C MET A 129 14.23 -9.94 8.20
N ALA A 130 14.20 -8.69 8.66
CA ALA A 130 15.11 -8.20 9.69
C ALA A 130 14.94 -8.94 11.03
N GLY A 131 13.70 -9.26 11.42
CA GLY A 131 13.41 -10.05 12.61
C GLY A 131 14.07 -11.44 12.56
N GLN A 132 14.03 -12.10 11.40
CA GLN A 132 14.66 -13.41 11.23
C GLN A 132 16.19 -13.32 11.24
N PHE A 133 16.77 -12.29 10.62
CA PHE A 133 18.22 -12.07 10.69
C PHE A 133 18.70 -11.87 12.13
N ARG A 134 17.99 -11.02 12.90
CA ARG A 134 18.27 -10.79 14.32
C ARG A 134 18.18 -12.06 15.15
N ARG A 135 17.12 -12.84 14.92
CA ARG A 135 16.92 -14.14 15.58
C ARG A 135 18.09 -15.08 15.35
N VAL A 136 18.46 -15.32 14.09
CA VAL A 136 19.57 -16.24 13.76
C VAL A 136 20.88 -15.76 14.38
N ALA A 137 21.21 -14.47 14.26
CA ALA A 137 22.43 -13.90 14.82
C ALA A 137 22.52 -14.05 16.35
N THR A 138 21.39 -13.96 17.04
CA THR A 138 21.32 -14.07 18.50
C THR A 138 21.31 -15.52 18.98
N GLU A 139 20.61 -16.41 18.27
CA GLU A 139 20.46 -17.82 18.66
C GLU A 139 21.69 -18.68 18.30
N ASP A 140 22.40 -18.38 17.21
CA ASP A 140 23.68 -19.02 16.88
C ASP A 140 24.73 -17.99 16.45
N PRO A 141 25.45 -17.37 17.42
CA PRO A 141 26.45 -16.34 17.14
C PRO A 141 27.65 -16.80 16.29
N ARG A 142 27.81 -18.12 16.07
CA ARG A 142 28.87 -18.68 15.24
C ARG A 142 28.46 -18.81 13.78
N GLU A 143 27.17 -18.72 13.48
CA GLU A 143 26.66 -18.85 12.12
C GLU A 143 27.07 -17.62 11.31
N PHE A 144 27.73 -17.87 10.18
CA PHE A 144 28.26 -16.85 9.28
C PHE A 144 27.83 -17.08 7.82
N ASP A 145 27.24 -18.23 7.50
CA ASP A 145 26.76 -18.53 6.16
C ASP A 145 25.49 -17.71 5.88
N PRO A 146 25.54 -16.72 4.97
CA PRO A 146 24.41 -15.84 4.71
C PRO A 146 23.15 -16.59 4.26
N ARG A 147 23.28 -17.81 3.72
CA ARG A 147 22.12 -18.64 3.32
C ARG A 147 21.29 -19.07 4.52
N LYS A 148 21.91 -19.24 5.69
CA LYS A 148 21.26 -19.66 6.94
C LYS A 148 20.43 -18.54 7.56
N PHE A 149 20.81 -17.30 7.27
CA PHE A 149 20.05 -16.09 7.56
C PHE A 149 18.94 -15.88 6.53
N LEU A 150 19.28 -15.96 5.24
CA LEU A 150 18.36 -15.65 4.14
C LEU A 150 17.20 -16.64 4.03
N LYS A 151 17.42 -17.94 4.28
CA LYS A 151 16.36 -18.94 4.16
C LYS A 151 15.15 -18.65 5.07
N PRO A 152 15.29 -18.50 6.40
CA PRO A 152 14.16 -18.15 7.25
C PRO A 152 13.61 -16.74 6.96
N ALA A 153 14.45 -15.78 6.57
CA ALA A 153 13.99 -14.44 6.19
C ALA A 153 13.08 -14.46 4.94
N MET A 154 13.45 -15.25 3.93
CA MET A 154 12.65 -15.43 2.71
C MET A 154 11.38 -16.24 2.97
N ASP A 155 11.42 -17.23 3.86
CA ASP A 155 10.21 -17.95 4.29
C ASP A 155 9.22 -16.98 4.98
N ALA A 156 9.68 -16.14 5.90
CA ALA A 156 8.84 -15.13 6.56
C ALA A 156 8.28 -14.09 5.58
N LEU A 157 9.09 -13.61 4.63
CA LEU A 157 8.63 -12.71 3.57
C LEU A 157 7.56 -13.38 2.68
N ARG A 158 7.79 -14.64 2.29
CA ARG A 158 6.83 -15.40 1.48
C ARG A 158 5.49 -15.54 2.20
N ASP A 159 5.52 -15.87 3.49
CA ASP A 159 4.30 -16.10 4.26
C ASP A 159 3.53 -14.78 4.46
N LEU A 160 4.23 -13.66 4.70
CA LEU A 160 3.65 -12.32 4.69
C LEU A 160 2.99 -11.98 3.34
N CYS A 161 3.70 -12.17 2.22
CA CYS A 161 3.15 -11.87 0.89
C CYS A 161 1.95 -12.77 0.56
N ARG A 162 1.99 -14.05 0.96
CA ARG A 162 0.87 -14.99 0.79
C ARG A 162 -0.39 -14.47 1.48
N ASP A 163 -0.29 -14.10 2.76
CA ASP A 163 -1.41 -13.55 3.51
C ASP A 163 -2.00 -12.33 2.80
N ARG A 164 -1.16 -11.38 2.37
CA ARG A 164 -1.64 -10.19 1.62
C ARG A 164 -2.32 -10.55 0.32
N PHE A 165 -1.79 -11.51 -0.45
CA PHE A 165 -2.44 -11.94 -1.69
C PHE A 165 -3.81 -12.60 -1.45
N GLU A 166 -3.93 -13.38 -0.37
CA GLU A 166 -5.19 -14.04 0.03
C GLU A 166 -6.22 -13.03 0.54
N ARG A 167 -5.85 -12.20 1.52
CA ARG A 167 -6.71 -11.14 2.11
C ARG A 167 -7.17 -10.14 1.05
N PHE A 168 -6.31 -9.76 0.10
CA PHE A 168 -6.65 -8.81 -0.95
C PHE A 168 -7.38 -9.45 -2.15
N GLY A 169 -7.76 -10.73 -2.05
CA GLY A 169 -8.56 -11.41 -3.07
C GLY A 169 -7.85 -11.62 -4.41
N THR A 170 -6.52 -11.61 -4.41
CA THR A 170 -5.70 -11.75 -5.63
C THR A 170 -5.25 -13.20 -5.89
N ALA A 171 -5.22 -14.04 -4.85
CA ALA A 171 -4.84 -15.44 -4.95
C ALA A 171 -5.71 -16.19 -5.99
N GLY A 172 -5.06 -16.97 -6.86
CA GLY A 172 -5.73 -17.77 -7.90
C GLY A 172 -6.18 -16.99 -9.15
N ASN A 173 -5.94 -15.68 -9.25
CA ASN A 173 -6.34 -14.90 -10.44
C ASN A 173 -5.30 -14.90 -11.56
N ALA A 174 -4.05 -15.30 -11.30
CA ALA A 174 -2.95 -15.21 -12.28
C ALA A 174 -3.26 -15.93 -13.61
N SER A 175 -3.80 -17.15 -13.56
CA SER A 175 -4.13 -17.93 -14.77
C SER A 175 -5.31 -17.39 -15.56
N LYS A 176 -6.10 -16.47 -14.99
CA LYS A 176 -7.24 -15.83 -15.65
C LYS A 176 -6.81 -14.64 -16.51
N ILE A 177 -5.58 -14.16 -16.35
CA ILE A 177 -5.06 -12.96 -17.02
C ILE A 177 -4.44 -13.35 -18.36
N ARG A 178 -4.99 -12.82 -19.45
CA ARG A 178 -4.31 -12.81 -20.75
C ARG A 178 -3.49 -11.53 -20.88
N VAL A 179 -2.17 -11.66 -20.83
CA VAL A 179 -1.25 -10.53 -20.99
C VAL A 179 -1.36 -9.96 -22.40
N ILE A 180 -1.48 -8.64 -22.49
CA ILE A 180 -1.52 -7.89 -23.75
C ILE A 180 -0.12 -7.30 -23.99
N ALA A 181 0.42 -7.51 -25.19
CA ALA A 181 1.71 -6.94 -25.57
C ALA A 181 1.67 -5.41 -25.58
N MET A 182 2.79 -4.76 -25.28
CA MET A 182 2.87 -3.31 -25.18
C MET A 182 2.51 -2.59 -26.50
N ASP A 183 2.90 -3.15 -27.66
CA ASP A 183 2.51 -2.59 -28.96
C ASP A 183 0.99 -2.57 -29.18
N GLU A 184 0.29 -3.58 -28.65
CA GLU A 184 -1.17 -3.64 -28.73
C GLU A 184 -1.83 -2.70 -27.72
N MET A 185 -1.23 -2.53 -26.52
CA MET A 185 -1.67 -1.49 -25.58
C MET A 185 -1.50 -0.09 -26.17
N ALA A 186 -0.37 0.21 -26.83
CA ALA A 186 -0.13 1.49 -27.48
C ALA A 186 -1.19 1.81 -28.54
N LYS A 187 -1.59 0.83 -29.36
CA LYS A 187 -2.70 0.99 -30.32
C LYS A 187 -4.03 1.29 -29.63
N ARG A 188 -4.30 0.70 -28.46
CA ARG A 188 -5.52 0.97 -27.68
C ARG A 188 -5.54 2.40 -27.13
N TYR A 189 -4.41 2.90 -26.61
CA TYR A 189 -4.28 4.30 -26.21
C TYR A 189 -4.47 5.24 -27.41
N ALA A 190 -3.79 4.98 -28.53
CA ALA A 190 -3.91 5.81 -29.74
C ALA A 190 -5.35 5.86 -30.29
N ALA A 191 -6.13 4.78 -30.09
CA ALA A 191 -7.54 4.71 -30.47
C ALA A 191 -8.50 5.30 -29.41
N GLY A 192 -8.00 5.86 -28.29
CA GLY A 192 -8.82 6.40 -27.19
C GLY A 192 -9.60 5.35 -26.40
N LYS A 193 -9.31 4.05 -26.58
CA LYS A 193 -10.09 2.96 -25.95
C LYS A 193 -9.89 2.85 -24.44
N LEU A 194 -8.85 3.50 -23.92
CA LEU A 194 -8.47 3.50 -22.51
C LEU A 194 -8.62 4.88 -21.86
N ASP A 195 -9.25 5.84 -22.55
CA ASP A 195 -9.50 7.16 -21.97
C ASP A 195 -10.39 7.03 -20.71
N PRO A 196 -10.14 7.84 -19.65
CA PRO A 196 -10.86 7.74 -18.39
C PRO A 196 -12.35 8.01 -18.57
N GLN A 197 -13.19 7.19 -17.92
CA GLN A 197 -14.63 7.36 -17.89
C GLN A 197 -15.07 7.96 -16.55
N ILE A 198 -15.46 9.23 -16.59
CA ILE A 198 -15.92 9.99 -15.43
C ILE A 198 -17.41 9.73 -15.21
N ALA A 199 -17.84 9.60 -13.96
CA ALA A 199 -19.26 9.55 -13.62
C ALA A 199 -19.87 10.92 -13.89
N THR A 200 -20.30 11.11 -15.15
CA THR A 200 -21.10 12.21 -15.71
C THR A 200 -20.31 13.46 -16.16
N ALA A 201 -20.33 13.96 -17.41
CA ALA A 201 -20.82 13.54 -18.74
C ALA A 201 -22.22 12.89 -18.88
N LYS A 202 -23.07 13.03 -17.86
CA LYS A 202 -24.51 12.76 -17.89
C LYS A 202 -25.19 13.94 -17.22
N ALA A 203 -25.26 15.04 -17.95
CA ALA A 203 -26.27 16.10 -17.83
C ALA A 203 -25.94 17.16 -18.90
N ALA A 204 -26.40 16.90 -20.12
CA ALA A 204 -26.78 17.91 -21.11
C ALA A 204 -28.02 17.36 -21.83
#